data_AF-A0A2D7B566-F1
#
_entry.id   AF-A0A2D7B566-F1
#
_cell.length_a   1.000
_cell.length_b   1.000
_cell.length_c   1.000
_cell.angle_alpha   90.00
_cell.angle_beta   90.00
_cell.angle_gamma   90.00
#
_symmetry.space_group_name_H-M   'P 1'
#
loop_
_entity.id
_entity.type
_entity.pdbx_description
1 polymer ?
#
loop_
_entity_poly.entity_id
_entity_poly.type
_entity_poly.pdbx_seq_one_letter_code
_entity_poly.pdbx_strand_id
1 'polypeptide(L)'
;MQTHSILVGYLLWILGFTGSHRFYYGKPISGTIWLCTGGLFLIGWLIDLFLIPIMDSQAERRFATGRYNYTVSWMLLTFLGTLGLHRLYLGKISGLIILGSSLMAILFPPLILISMIFLIIDFWNLNSTVDELNRRQET
;
A
#
# COMPACT_ATOMS: atom_id res chain seq x y z
N MET A 1 -7.44 11.12 -15.25
CA MET A 1 -6.30 10.19 -15.44
C MET A 1 -6.42 9.15 -14.35
N GLN A 2 -6.22 7.86 -14.64
CA GLN A 2 -6.42 6.80 -13.64
C GLN A 2 -5.35 6.88 -12.55
N THR A 3 -5.75 7.02 -11.28
CA THR A 3 -4.83 7.02 -10.13
C THR A 3 -4.41 5.61 -9.75
N HIS A 4 -5.37 4.69 -9.73
CA HIS A 4 -5.22 3.27 -9.37
C HIS A 4 -5.60 2.40 -10.57
N SER A 5 -4.98 1.24 -10.68
CA SER A 5 -5.28 0.22 -11.67
C SER A 5 -6.27 -0.78 -11.10
N ILE A 6 -7.44 -0.88 -11.73
CA ILE A 6 -8.46 -1.86 -11.36
C ILE A 6 -7.95 -3.31 -11.46
N LEU A 7 -7.07 -3.59 -12.44
CA LEU A 7 -6.43 -4.90 -12.60
C LEU A 7 -5.61 -5.24 -11.35
N VAL A 8 -4.81 -4.30 -10.87
CA VAL A 8 -4.01 -4.51 -9.64
C VAL A 8 -4.91 -4.63 -8.41
N GLY A 9 -6.05 -3.93 -8.38
CA GLY A 9 -7.09 -4.14 -7.37
C GLY A 9 -7.58 -5.60 -7.33
N TYR A 10 -7.88 -6.19 -8.50
CA TYR A 10 -8.26 -7.61 -8.60
C TYR A 10 -7.12 -8.57 -8.26
N LEU A 11 -5.87 -8.26 -8.63
CA LEU A 11 -4.71 -9.07 -8.23
C LEU A 11 -4.51 -9.08 -6.71
N LEU A 12 -4.63 -7.92 -6.05
CA LEU A 12 -4.56 -7.82 -4.59
C LEU A 12 -5.77 -8.45 -3.88
N TRP A 13 -6.90 -8.57 -4.58
CA TRP A 13 -8.08 -9.28 -4.09
C TRP A 13 -7.90 -10.80 -4.04
N ILE A 14 -7.06 -11.39 -4.91
CA ILE A 14 -6.70 -12.83 -4.80
C ILE A 14 -6.02 -13.10 -3.45
N LEU A 15 -5.21 -12.15 -2.96
CA LEU A 15 -4.62 -12.16 -1.62
C LEU A 15 -5.57 -11.56 -0.55
N GLY A 16 -6.86 -11.41 -0.89
CA GLY A 16 -7.82 -10.50 -0.26
C GLY A 16 -8.24 -10.85 1.16
N PHE A 17 -7.95 -12.05 1.67
CA PHE A 17 -8.14 -12.36 3.10
C PHE A 17 -7.29 -11.45 4.00
N THR A 18 -6.19 -10.90 3.46
CA THR A 18 -5.34 -9.90 4.13
C THR A 18 -5.93 -8.48 4.14
N GLY A 19 -6.96 -8.21 3.34
CA GLY A 19 -7.52 -6.87 3.15
C GLY A 19 -6.67 -5.94 2.26
N SER A 20 -5.60 -6.43 1.61
CA SER A 20 -4.64 -5.63 0.84
C SER A 20 -5.27 -4.72 -0.22
N HIS A 21 -6.29 -5.19 -0.95
CA HIS A 21 -7.00 -4.39 -1.95
C HIS A 21 -7.76 -3.18 -1.35
N ARG A 22 -8.17 -3.23 -0.08
CA ARG A 22 -8.83 -2.09 0.60
C ARG A 22 -7.82 -1.03 1.01
N PHE A 23 -6.64 -1.46 1.45
CA PHE A 23 -5.53 -0.54 1.68
C PHE A 23 -5.11 0.13 0.38
N TYR A 24 -5.03 -0.64 -0.73
CA TYR A 24 -4.75 -0.13 -2.06
C TYR A 24 -5.65 1.06 -2.44
N TYR A 25 -6.97 0.93 -2.27
CA TYR A 25 -7.92 2.01 -2.54
C TYR A 25 -8.04 3.07 -1.43
N GLY A 26 -7.10 3.12 -0.48
CA GLY A 26 -7.05 4.16 0.54
C GLY A 26 -8.08 4.01 1.66
N LYS A 27 -8.52 2.78 1.96
CA LYS A 27 -9.47 2.48 3.06
C LYS A 27 -8.80 1.68 4.19
N PRO A 28 -7.82 2.26 4.93
CA PRO A 28 -6.98 1.52 5.88
C PRO A 28 -7.75 0.92 7.07
N ILE A 29 -8.78 1.62 7.56
CA ILE A 29 -9.63 1.12 8.65
C ILE A 29 -10.35 -0.16 8.21
N SER A 30 -11.02 -0.13 7.06
CA SER A 30 -11.70 -1.33 6.55
C SER A 30 -10.72 -2.44 6.16
N GLY A 31 -9.54 -2.10 5.63
CA GLY A 31 -8.49 -3.08 5.37
C GLY A 31 -8.01 -3.79 6.64
N THR A 32 -7.88 -3.05 7.75
CA THR A 32 -7.47 -3.61 9.04
C THR A 32 -8.53 -4.53 9.62
N ILE A 33 -9.80 -4.16 9.51
CA ILE A 33 -10.92 -5.05 9.87
C ILE A 33 -10.85 -6.34 9.06
N TRP A 34 -10.61 -6.25 7.75
CA TRP A 34 -10.43 -7.44 6.90
C TRP A 34 -9.25 -8.30 7.37
N LEU A 35 -8.10 -7.69 7.65
CA LEU A 35 -6.92 -8.41 8.13
C LEU A 35 -7.19 -9.16 9.44
N CYS A 36 -7.87 -8.53 10.40
CA CYS A 36 -8.19 -9.13 11.70
C CYS A 36 -9.28 -10.22 11.63
N THR A 37 -10.12 -10.21 10.59
CA THR A 37 -11.28 -11.09 10.46
C THR A 37 -11.14 -12.12 9.32
N GLY A 38 -10.01 -12.11 8.60
CA GLY A 38 -9.79 -12.92 7.40
C GLY A 38 -10.75 -12.57 6.25
N GLY A 39 -11.13 -11.30 6.14
CA GLY A 39 -12.14 -10.82 5.20
C GLY A 39 -13.60 -11.07 5.63
N LEU A 40 -13.83 -11.16 6.94
CA LEU A 40 -15.09 -11.45 7.63
C LEU A 40 -15.72 -12.81 7.25
N PHE A 41 -14.99 -13.90 7.46
CA PHE A 41 -15.41 -15.28 7.15
C PHE A 41 -15.61 -15.57 5.65
N LEU A 42 -14.76 -14.99 4.79
CA LEU A 42 -14.73 -15.20 3.33
C LEU A 42 -15.96 -14.69 2.54
N ILE A 43 -17.05 -14.34 3.20
CA ILE A 43 -18.22 -13.73 2.56
C ILE A 43 -17.90 -12.29 2.14
N GLY A 44 -17.24 -11.53 3.01
CA GLY A 44 -16.78 -10.18 2.68
C GLY A 44 -15.81 -10.17 1.50
N TRP A 45 -14.94 -11.18 1.41
CA TRP A 45 -14.06 -11.40 0.27
C TRP A 45 -14.82 -11.62 -1.06
N LEU A 46 -15.92 -12.37 -1.06
CA LEU A 46 -16.76 -12.53 -2.27
C LEU A 46 -17.47 -11.22 -2.64
N ILE A 47 -17.99 -10.49 -1.66
CA ILE A 47 -18.65 -9.20 -1.86
C ILE A 47 -17.68 -8.19 -2.47
N ASP A 48 -16.40 -8.23 -2.09
CA ASP A 48 -15.38 -7.31 -2.60
C ASP A 48 -15.24 -7.31 -4.12
N LEU A 49 -15.57 -8.41 -4.82
CA LEU A 49 -15.60 -8.45 -6.28
C LEU A 49 -16.44 -7.33 -6.91
N PHE A 50 -17.57 -7.02 -6.28
CA PHE A 50 -18.50 -5.98 -6.72
C PHE A 50 -18.13 -4.60 -6.16
N LEU A 51 -17.42 -4.55 -5.03
CA LEU A 51 -17.00 -3.27 -4.43
C LEU A 51 -15.77 -2.68 -5.10
N ILE A 52 -14.90 -3.48 -5.72
CA ILE A 52 -13.66 -3.00 -6.37
C ILE A 52 -13.91 -1.83 -7.35
N PRO A 53 -14.85 -1.91 -8.31
CA PRO A 53 -15.13 -0.79 -9.22
C PRO A 53 -15.61 0.47 -8.48
N ILE A 54 -16.39 0.29 -7.41
CA ILE A 54 -16.89 1.40 -6.59
C ILE A 54 -15.72 2.05 -5.85
N MET A 55 -14.83 1.26 -5.26
CA MET A 55 -13.64 1.73 -4.55
C MET A 55 -12.65 2.43 -5.48
N ASP A 56 -12.46 1.91 -6.69
CA ASP A 56 -11.65 2.52 -7.74
C ASP A 56 -12.17 3.92 -8.10
N SER A 57 -13.47 4.04 -8.39
CA SER A 57 -14.08 5.34 -8.68
C SER A 57 -13.96 6.34 -7.52
N GLN A 58 -14.05 5.86 -6.27
CA GLN A 58 -13.88 6.69 -5.08
C GLN A 58 -12.43 7.14 -4.91
N ALA A 59 -11.47 6.26 -5.21
CA ALA A 59 -10.05 6.57 -5.15
C ALA A 59 -9.67 7.62 -6.21
N GLU A 60 -10.20 7.52 -7.43
CA GLU A 60 -9.98 8.51 -8.49
C GLU A 60 -10.49 9.91 -8.09
N ARG A 61 -11.62 10.00 -7.39
CA ARG A 61 -12.14 11.28 -6.89
C ARG A 61 -11.37 11.86 -5.71
N ARG A 62 -10.73 10.99 -4.90
CA ARG A 62 -10.06 11.38 -3.66
C ARG A 62 -8.61 11.78 -3.88
N PHE A 63 -7.92 11.09 -4.77
CA PHE A 63 -6.47 11.16 -4.89
C PHE A 63 -6.02 11.95 -6.13
N ALA A 64 -4.97 12.76 -5.98
CA ALA A 64 -4.41 13.57 -7.04
C ALA A 64 -3.45 12.76 -7.92
N THR A 65 -3.58 12.92 -9.24
CA THR A 65 -2.63 12.38 -10.19
C THR A 65 -1.38 13.26 -10.27
N GLY A 66 -0.21 12.68 -10.46
CA GLY A 66 1.03 13.45 -10.54
C GLY A 66 2.21 12.59 -10.97
N ARG A 67 3.43 13.00 -10.62
CA ARG A 67 4.66 12.27 -10.97
C ARG A 67 4.71 10.87 -10.38
N TYR A 68 4.16 10.66 -9.19
CA TYR A 68 4.21 9.40 -8.49
C TYR A 68 2.94 8.58 -8.72
N ASN A 69 3.12 7.35 -9.17
CA ASN A 69 2.02 6.44 -9.45
C ASN A 69 1.68 5.59 -8.21
N TYR A 70 0.41 5.57 -7.81
CA TYR A 70 -0.07 4.79 -6.66
C TYR A 70 0.13 3.28 -6.87
N THR A 71 -0.17 2.79 -8.07
CA THR A 71 -0.01 1.38 -8.45
C THR A 71 1.44 0.93 -8.33
N VAL A 72 2.38 1.70 -8.88
CA VAL A 72 3.82 1.40 -8.77
C VAL A 72 4.27 1.42 -7.33
N SER A 73 3.84 2.43 -6.56
CA SER A 73 4.17 2.56 -5.13
C SER A 73 3.70 1.35 -4.33
N TRP A 74 2.49 0.85 -4.60
CA TRP A 74 1.92 -0.33 -3.96
C TRP A 74 2.59 -1.64 -4.40
N MET A 75 2.96 -1.77 -5.67
CA MET A 75 3.75 -2.92 -6.14
C MET A 75 5.11 -2.96 -5.44
N LEU A 76 5.79 -1.80 -5.34
CA LEU A 76 7.06 -1.69 -4.60
C LEU A 76 6.88 -2.01 -3.11
N LEU A 77 5.82 -1.54 -2.47
CA LEU A 77 5.52 -1.87 -1.06
C LEU A 77 5.28 -3.37 -0.88
N THR A 78 4.54 -4.00 -1.78
CA THR A 78 4.14 -5.41 -1.66
C THR A 78 5.34 -6.35 -1.81
N PHE A 79 6.19 -6.13 -2.82
CA PHE A 79 7.29 -7.04 -3.12
C PHE A 79 8.63 -6.62 -2.51
N LEU A 80 8.87 -5.32 -2.34
CA LEU A 80 10.15 -4.76 -1.92
C LEU A 80 9.98 -3.79 -0.73
N GLY A 81 8.86 -3.84 -0.02
CA GLY A 81 8.57 -2.94 1.09
C GLY A 81 9.47 -3.16 2.29
N THR A 82 9.88 -4.41 2.56
CA THR A 82 10.87 -4.71 3.61
C THR A 82 12.23 -4.11 3.29
N LEU A 83 12.55 -3.88 2.01
CA LEU A 83 13.77 -3.19 1.58
C LEU A 83 13.60 -1.66 1.55
N GLY A 84 12.37 -1.14 1.72
CA GLY A 84 12.09 0.29 1.71
C GLY A 84 12.11 0.94 0.31
N LEU A 85 12.05 0.17 -0.78
CA LEU A 85 12.20 0.72 -2.13
C LEU A 85 11.03 1.62 -2.55
N HIS A 86 9.82 1.41 -2.03
CA HIS A 86 8.70 2.33 -2.25
C HIS A 86 9.00 3.73 -1.68
N ARG A 87 9.70 3.84 -0.55
CA ARG A 87 10.11 5.13 0.02
C ARG A 87 11.16 5.81 -0.83
N LEU A 88 12.12 5.03 -1.37
CA LEU A 88 13.13 5.56 -2.29
C LEU A 88 12.51 6.04 -3.61
N TYR A 89 11.52 5.30 -4.14
CA TYR A 89 10.74 5.73 -5.31
C TYR A 89 10.05 7.07 -5.07
N LEU A 90 9.55 7.30 -3.85
CA LEU A 90 8.94 8.58 -3.42
C LEU A 90 9.96 9.65 -3.02
N GLY A 91 11.26 9.41 -3.20
CA GLY A 91 12.34 10.35 -2.86
C GLY A 91 12.59 10.52 -1.35
N LYS A 92 12.06 9.64 -0.50
CA LYS A 92 12.25 9.70 0.96
C LYS A 92 13.53 9.00 1.39
N ILE A 93 14.42 9.73 2.07
CA ILE A 93 15.69 9.20 2.62
C ILE A 93 15.47 8.07 3.64
N SER A 94 14.31 8.02 4.30
CA SER A 94 13.95 6.90 5.20
C SER A 94 13.95 5.54 4.50
N GLY A 95 13.81 5.49 3.17
CA GLY A 95 13.99 4.25 2.42
C GLY A 95 15.40 3.68 2.51
N LEU A 96 16.43 4.53 2.55
CA LEU A 96 17.83 4.08 2.69
C LEU A 96 18.11 3.53 4.09
N ILE A 97 17.48 4.12 5.11
CA ILE A 97 17.56 3.63 6.49
C ILE A 97 16.96 2.23 6.59
N ILE A 98 15.77 2.02 6.00
CA ILE A 98 15.11 0.70 5.99
C ILE A 98 15.93 -0.32 5.18
N LEU A 99 16.49 0.10 4.04
CA LEU A 99 17.38 -0.77 3.26
C LEU A 99 18.58 -1.21 4.10
N GLY A 100 19.23 -0.26 4.79
CA GLY A 100 20.34 -0.54 5.70
C GLY A 100 19.95 -1.48 6.83
N SER A 101 18.82 -1.26 7.51
CA SER A 101 18.35 -2.15 8.59
C SER A 101 18.05 -3.55 8.09
N SER A 102 17.44 -3.68 6.90
CA SER A 102 17.12 -4.97 6.30
C SER A 102 18.35 -5.76 5.83
N LEU A 103 19.39 -5.08 5.35
CA LEU A 103 20.67 -5.73 5.04
C LEU A 103 21.40 -6.17 6.33
N MET A 104 21.40 -5.32 7.36
CA MET A 104 21.99 -5.67 8.66
C MET A 104 21.24 -6.80 9.37
N ALA A 105 19.95 -6.99 9.08
CA ALA A 105 19.17 -8.10 9.62
C ALA A 105 19.70 -9.48 9.19
N ILE A 106 20.50 -9.58 8.11
CA ILE A 106 21.18 -10.82 7.72
C ILE A 106 22.17 -11.26 8.82
N LEU A 107 22.88 -10.30 9.42
CA LEU A 107 23.87 -10.54 10.48
C LEU A 107 23.23 -10.52 11.87
N PHE A 108 22.21 -9.67 12.06
CA PHE A 108 21.50 -9.54 13.32
C PHE A 108 19.97 -9.59 13.08
N PRO A 109 19.37 -10.79 13.00
CA PRO A 109 17.97 -11.00 12.63
C PRO A 109 16.92 -10.15 13.36
N PRO A 110 17.08 -9.79 14.66
CA PRO A 110 16.11 -8.92 15.34
C PRO A 110 15.88 -7.55 14.66
N LEU A 111 16.81 -7.05 13.84
CA LEU A 111 16.64 -5.76 13.15
C LEU A 111 15.53 -5.77 12.11
N ILE A 112 15.10 -6.93 11.62
CA ILE A 112 13.99 -7.03 10.66
C ILE A 112 12.68 -6.49 11.25
N LEU A 113 12.55 -6.51 12.59
CA LEU A 113 11.38 -5.99 13.29
C LEU A 113 11.19 -4.48 13.04
N ILE A 114 12.28 -3.73 12.89
CA ILE A 114 12.22 -2.31 12.55
C ILE A 114 11.55 -2.14 11.18
N SER A 115 12.05 -2.86 10.17
CA SER A 115 11.49 -2.83 8.81
C SER A 115 10.03 -3.29 8.78
N MET A 116 9.65 -4.27 9.61
CA MET A 116 8.26 -4.73 9.75
C MET A 116 7.34 -3.66 10.35
N ILE A 117 7.77 -2.96 11.39
CA ILE A 117 6.98 -1.88 12.00
C ILE A 117 6.74 -0.77 10.98
N PHE A 118 7.78 -0.33 10.26
CA PHE A 118 7.64 0.69 9.22
C PHE A 118 6.76 0.23 8.05
N LEU A 119 6.83 -1.05 7.68
CA LEU A 119 5.98 -1.62 6.63
C LEU A 119 4.50 -1.52 6.99
N ILE A 120 4.12 -1.80 8.25
CA ILE A 120 2.74 -1.67 8.73
C ILE A 120 2.27 -0.21 8.66
N ILE A 121 3.13 0.71 9.11
CA ILE A 121 2.85 2.16 9.04
C ILE A 121 2.66 2.59 7.58
N ASP A 122 3.47 2.08 6.65
CA ASP A 122 3.36 2.40 5.23
C ASP A 122 2.10 1.84 4.59
N PHE A 123 1.68 0.62 4.97
CA PHE A 123 0.41 0.04 4.52
C PHE A 123 -0.78 0.97 4.81
N TRP A 124 -0.73 1.72 5.90
CA TRP A 124 -1.74 2.71 6.26
C TRP A 124 -1.57 4.06 5.55
N ASN A 125 -0.34 4.54 5.45
CA ASN A 125 -0.04 5.94 5.09
C ASN A 125 0.48 6.14 3.65
N LEU A 126 0.64 5.08 2.85
CA LEU A 126 1.22 5.19 1.51
C LEU A 126 0.38 6.11 0.62
N ASN A 127 -0.94 5.90 0.57
CA ASN A 127 -1.81 6.68 -0.32
C ASN A 127 -1.85 8.17 0.04
N SER A 128 -1.88 8.51 1.33
CA SER A 128 -1.80 9.91 1.77
C SER A 128 -0.45 10.53 1.44
N THR A 129 0.64 9.78 1.61
CA THR A 129 1.97 10.24 1.21
C THR A 129 2.05 10.53 -0.29
N VAL A 130 1.58 9.62 -1.14
CA VAL A 130 1.64 9.79 -2.60
C VAL A 130 0.78 10.99 -3.02
N ASP A 131 -0.42 11.12 -2.44
CA ASP A 131 -1.33 12.25 -2.67
C ASP A 131 -0.70 13.59 -2.31
N GLU A 132 -0.09 13.69 -1.14
CA GLU A 132 0.60 14.90 -0.70
C GLU A 132 1.73 15.29 -1.65
N LEU A 133 2.54 14.30 -2.10
CA LEU A 133 3.65 14.54 -3.02
C LEU A 133 3.18 14.96 -4.41
N ASN A 134 2.08 14.37 -4.91
CA ASN A 134 1.51 14.73 -6.20
C ASN A 134 0.91 16.14 -6.17
N ARG A 135 0.13 16.49 -5.14
CA ARG A 135 -0.46 17.84 -5.01
C ARG A 135 0.59 18.95 -4.89
N ARG A 136 1.70 18.69 -4.21
CA ARG A 136 2.81 19.67 -4.07
C ARG A 136 3.54 20.00 -5.36
N GLN A 137 3.37 19.19 -6.42
CA GLN A 137 3.99 19.44 -7.72
C GLN A 137 3.09 20.22 -8.66
N GLU A 138 1.80 20.31 -8.36
CA GLU A 138 0.83 21.11 -9.11
C GLU A 138 0.82 22.59 -8.70
N THR A 139 1.43 22.91 -7.54
CA THR A 139 1.65 24.28 -7.02
C THR A 139 3.03 24.79 -7.35
#